data_AF-A0A9W6LIR8-F1
#
_entry.id   AF-A0A9W6LIR8-F1
#
_cell.length_a   1.000
_cell.length_b   1.000
_cell.length_c   1.000
_cell.angle_alpha   90.00
_cell.angle_beta   90.00
_cell.angle_gamma   90.00
#
_symmetry.space_group_name_H-M   'P 1'
#
loop_
_entity.id
_entity.type
_entity.pdbx_description
1 polymer ?
#
loop_
_entity_poly.entity_id
_entity_poly.type
_entity_poly.pdbx_seq_one_letter_code
_entity_poly.pdbx_strand_id
1 'polypeptide(L)'
;MTASVLKHNESDLDSQQRQFLARAATTHRLTALALAHFAAAMVVAAAAPAQAADIVLAEADSSEIQAHVDDLVSERASVDGEIERLEAERSELSALIERTILEFGTVEAQLTRATEVISAADDDLSSKIEPLAELRNEQAFRYEASERAGERLDVIAPRISHLTDRSEDLSANIRTAERALQEAEERERERQETSSRSSTTAVESGRAPASADSVVGFAYDQIGKPYGSGMTGPDAYDCSGLVVAAFSQSGVQLPRTSQSQWAETAPVGRSELAPGDLVFSHGLGHVAIYIGENQVIHATKPGDTVKTASIDHLPVDGYRRVRT
;
A
#
# COMPACT_ATOMS: atom_id res chain seq x y z
N MET A 1 -63.45 -35.82 36.06
CA MET A 1 -62.36 -35.03 36.68
C MET A 1 -61.08 -34.97 35.84
N THR A 2 -61.09 -35.33 34.54
CA THR A 2 -59.88 -35.44 33.71
C THR A 2 -59.73 -34.38 32.62
N ALA A 3 -60.79 -33.65 32.26
CA ALA A 3 -60.71 -32.60 31.23
C ALA A 3 -60.19 -31.23 31.75
N SER A 4 -60.24 -31.00 33.07
CA SER A 4 -59.86 -29.70 33.66
C SER A 4 -58.36 -29.58 33.94
N VAL A 5 -57.65 -30.70 34.05
CA VAL A 5 -56.20 -30.74 34.31
C VAL A 5 -55.38 -30.55 33.03
N LEU A 6 -55.89 -31.05 31.88
CA LEU A 6 -55.24 -30.88 30.58
C LEU A 6 -55.23 -29.41 30.10
N LYS A 7 -56.33 -28.68 30.29
CA LYS A 7 -56.42 -27.25 29.91
C LYS A 7 -55.53 -26.32 30.75
N HIS A 8 -55.22 -26.68 32.00
CA HIS A 8 -54.29 -25.91 32.83
C HIS A 8 -52.83 -26.13 32.38
N ASN A 9 -52.47 -27.37 32.02
CA ASN A 9 -51.12 -27.71 31.58
C ASN A 9 -50.72 -27.08 30.23
N GLU A 10 -51.65 -26.96 29.27
CA GLU A 10 -51.37 -26.30 27.98
C GLU A 10 -51.16 -24.78 28.14
N SER A 11 -51.86 -24.14 29.09
CA SER A 11 -51.70 -22.70 29.35
C SER A 11 -50.37 -22.37 30.06
N ASP A 12 -49.88 -23.27 30.90
CA ASP A 12 -48.58 -23.12 31.57
C ASP A 12 -47.41 -23.35 30.61
N LEU A 13 -47.54 -24.30 29.66
CA LEU A 13 -46.52 -24.55 28.66
C LEU A 13 -46.36 -23.37 27.67
N ASP A 14 -47.48 -22.79 27.24
CA ASP A 14 -47.49 -21.63 26.35
C ASP A 14 -46.99 -20.34 27.05
N SER A 15 -47.28 -20.20 28.35
CA SER A 15 -46.72 -19.14 29.20
C SER A 15 -45.20 -19.29 29.39
N GLN A 16 -44.71 -20.52 29.61
CA GLN A 16 -43.28 -20.81 29.73
C GLN A 16 -42.54 -20.63 28.41
N GLN A 17 -43.14 -21.02 27.28
CA GLN A 17 -42.57 -20.78 25.95
C GLN A 17 -42.49 -19.28 25.61
N ARG A 18 -43.52 -18.49 25.92
CA ARG A 18 -43.48 -17.03 25.74
C ARG A 18 -42.47 -16.36 26.67
N GLN A 19 -42.35 -16.81 27.92
CA GLN A 19 -41.33 -16.31 28.85
C GLN A 19 -39.91 -16.71 28.45
N PHE A 20 -39.72 -17.88 27.83
CA PHE A 20 -38.44 -18.32 27.28
C PHE A 20 -38.04 -17.49 26.05
N LEU A 21 -38.98 -17.25 25.12
CA LEU A 21 -38.77 -16.38 23.96
C LEU A 21 -38.53 -14.92 24.36
N ALA A 22 -39.23 -14.42 25.39
CA ALA A 22 -39.00 -13.08 25.94
C ALA A 22 -37.64 -12.96 26.66
N ARG A 23 -37.21 -14.00 27.39
CA ARG A 23 -35.88 -14.02 28.03
C ARG A 23 -34.76 -14.11 27.00
N ALA A 24 -34.90 -14.94 25.97
CA ALA A 24 -33.99 -14.98 24.82
C ALA A 24 -33.84 -13.57 24.21
N ALA A 25 -34.95 -12.91 23.87
CA ALA A 25 -34.98 -11.54 23.34
C ALA A 25 -34.33 -10.47 24.24
N THR A 26 -34.30 -10.68 25.57
CA THR A 26 -33.72 -9.70 26.52
C THR A 26 -32.22 -9.93 26.72
N THR A 27 -31.74 -11.18 26.69
CA THR A 27 -30.31 -11.49 26.60
C THR A 27 -29.68 -11.06 25.27
N HIS A 28 -30.46 -11.02 24.18
CA HIS A 28 -30.02 -10.54 22.86
C HIS A 28 -29.67 -9.03 22.79
N ARG A 29 -29.99 -8.22 23.81
CA ARG A 29 -29.61 -6.79 23.84
C ARG A 29 -28.27 -6.52 24.53
N LEU A 30 -27.81 -7.39 25.43
CA LEU A 30 -26.56 -7.17 26.18
C LEU A 30 -25.33 -7.75 25.45
N THR A 31 -25.51 -8.80 24.64
CA THR A 31 -24.45 -9.33 23.77
C THR A 31 -24.24 -8.52 22.49
N ALA A 32 -25.27 -7.79 22.02
CA ALA A 32 -25.13 -6.81 20.93
C ALA A 32 -24.13 -5.67 21.26
N LEU A 33 -23.96 -5.34 22.56
CA LEU A 33 -23.01 -4.33 23.03
C LEU A 33 -21.56 -4.86 23.13
N ALA A 34 -21.37 -6.18 23.26
CA ALA A 34 -20.05 -6.80 23.27
C ALA A 34 -19.49 -7.02 21.85
N LEU A 35 -20.34 -7.32 20.87
CA LEU A 35 -19.96 -7.40 19.46
C LEU A 35 -19.76 -6.03 18.79
N ALA A 36 -20.43 -4.99 19.29
CA ALA A 36 -20.13 -3.61 18.90
C ALA A 36 -18.69 -3.18 19.25
N HIS A 37 -18.05 -3.79 20.26
CA HIS A 37 -16.66 -3.48 20.62
C HIS A 37 -15.61 -4.24 19.81
N PHE A 38 -15.96 -5.38 19.18
CA PHE A 38 -15.04 -6.10 18.30
C PHE A 38 -15.19 -5.67 16.83
N ALA A 39 -16.40 -5.26 16.41
CA ALA A 39 -16.61 -4.63 15.11
C ALA A 39 -16.07 -3.19 15.03
N ALA A 40 -16.00 -2.46 16.16
CA ALA A 40 -15.39 -1.12 16.21
C ALA A 40 -13.85 -1.13 16.17
N ALA A 41 -13.20 -2.27 16.44
CA ALA A 41 -11.74 -2.39 16.43
C ALA A 41 -11.14 -2.68 15.03
N MET A 42 -11.98 -2.86 14.00
CA MET A 42 -11.56 -3.07 12.59
C MET A 42 -12.18 -2.03 11.64
N VAL A 43 -12.64 -0.88 12.17
CA VAL A 43 -13.10 0.27 11.36
C VAL A 43 -12.01 1.37 11.25
N VAL A 44 -10.81 1.16 11.79
CA VAL A 44 -9.74 2.19 11.81
C VAL A 44 -8.72 2.09 10.66
N ALA A 45 -8.90 1.23 9.66
CA ALA A 45 -7.97 1.15 8.52
C ALA A 45 -8.59 1.44 7.13
N ALA A 46 -9.84 1.90 7.07
CA ALA A 46 -10.54 2.13 5.80
C ALA A 46 -10.95 3.60 5.62
N ALA A 47 -10.01 4.53 5.78
CA ALA A 47 -10.11 5.90 5.28
C ALA A 47 -8.76 6.65 5.36
N ALA A 48 -7.65 6.00 5.00
CA ALA A 48 -6.60 6.79 4.40
C ALA A 48 -7.00 6.90 2.93
N PRO A 49 -7.38 8.09 2.41
CA PRO A 49 -7.33 8.26 0.97
C PRO A 49 -5.89 7.92 0.61
N ALA A 50 -5.69 6.88 -0.21
CA ALA A 50 -4.47 6.83 -1.00
C ALA A 50 -4.54 8.07 -1.88
N GLN A 51 -3.95 9.18 -1.39
CA GLN A 51 -3.41 10.22 -2.22
C GLN A 51 -2.34 9.52 -3.06
N ALA A 52 -2.76 8.84 -4.13
CA ALA A 52 -1.97 8.80 -5.33
C ALA A 52 -1.70 10.28 -5.61
N ALA A 53 -0.48 10.73 -5.29
CA ALA A 53 -0.09 12.11 -5.52
C ALA A 53 -0.47 12.44 -6.96
N ASP A 54 -1.18 13.54 -7.18
CA ASP A 54 -1.45 14.07 -8.51
C ASP A 54 -0.09 14.44 -9.12
N ILE A 55 0.60 13.43 -9.65
CA ILE A 55 1.78 13.63 -10.47
C ILE A 55 1.26 14.12 -11.79
N VAL A 56 1.70 15.31 -12.18
CA VAL A 56 1.49 15.81 -13.53
C VAL A 56 2.37 14.96 -14.44
N LEU A 57 1.83 13.82 -14.89
CA LEU A 57 2.53 12.82 -15.70
C LEU A 57 3.18 13.39 -16.97
N ALA A 58 2.71 14.56 -17.43
CA ALA A 58 3.26 15.25 -18.59
C ALA A 58 4.63 15.90 -18.34
N GLU A 59 4.97 16.20 -17.09
CA GLU A 59 6.17 16.96 -16.70
C GLU A 59 7.17 16.15 -15.86
N ALA A 60 6.76 14.98 -15.37
CA ALA A 60 7.58 14.08 -14.56
C ALA A 60 8.62 13.31 -15.40
N ASP A 61 9.80 13.07 -14.83
CA ASP A 61 10.84 12.24 -15.47
C ASP A 61 10.48 10.75 -15.34
N SER A 62 11.05 9.89 -16.21
CA SER A 62 10.70 8.45 -16.26
C SER A 62 10.82 7.76 -14.90
N SER A 63 11.82 8.11 -14.09
CA SER A 63 12.01 7.54 -12.75
C SER A 63 10.91 7.89 -11.74
N GLU A 64 10.33 9.09 -11.83
CA GLU A 64 9.23 9.51 -10.95
C GLU A 64 7.94 8.82 -11.35
N ILE A 65 7.71 8.67 -12.66
CA ILE A 65 6.57 7.91 -13.18
C ILE A 65 6.71 6.42 -12.83
N GLN A 66 7.91 5.85 -12.90
CA GLN A 66 8.15 4.45 -12.49
C GLN A 66 7.84 4.25 -11.00
N ALA A 67 8.30 5.15 -10.12
CA ALA A 67 7.98 5.06 -8.69
C ALA A 67 6.46 5.13 -8.44
N HIS A 68 5.75 5.96 -9.20
CA HIS A 68 4.29 6.03 -9.13
C HIS A 68 3.60 4.74 -9.61
N VAL A 69 4.10 4.13 -10.70
CA VAL A 69 3.62 2.83 -11.16
C VAL A 69 3.80 1.78 -10.08
N ASP A 70 4.98 1.74 -9.44
CA ASP A 70 5.29 0.78 -8.37
C ASP A 70 4.36 0.96 -7.16
N ASP A 71 4.08 2.21 -6.76
CA ASP A 71 3.15 2.53 -5.68
C ASP A 71 1.72 2.06 -6.01
N LEU A 72 1.23 2.35 -7.22
CA LEU A 72 -0.10 1.93 -7.67
C LEU A 72 -0.22 0.41 -7.76
N VAL A 73 0.82 -0.29 -8.23
CA VAL A 73 0.89 -1.75 -8.29
C VAL A 73 0.86 -2.34 -6.87
N SER A 74 1.60 -1.75 -5.94
CA SER A 74 1.60 -2.17 -4.53
C SER A 74 0.24 -1.95 -3.86
N GLU A 75 -0.41 -0.81 -4.11
CA GLU A 75 -1.76 -0.54 -3.60
C GLU A 75 -2.77 -1.56 -4.15
N ARG A 76 -2.73 -1.81 -5.47
CA ARG A 76 -3.60 -2.80 -6.12
C ARG A 76 -3.40 -4.19 -5.54
N ALA A 77 -2.15 -4.61 -5.32
CA ALA A 77 -1.86 -5.91 -4.72
C ALA A 77 -2.43 -6.04 -3.30
N SER A 78 -2.41 -4.96 -2.50
CA SER A 78 -3.04 -4.94 -1.19
C SER A 78 -4.57 -5.04 -1.27
N VAL A 79 -5.19 -4.35 -2.23
CA VAL A 79 -6.64 -4.41 -2.47
C VAL A 79 -7.07 -5.80 -2.92
N ASP A 80 -6.37 -6.37 -3.91
CA ASP A 80 -6.63 -7.72 -4.42
C ASP A 80 -6.51 -8.78 -3.29
N GLY A 81 -5.49 -8.64 -2.42
CA GLY A 81 -5.35 -9.50 -1.26
C GLY A 81 -6.44 -9.32 -0.19
N GLU A 82 -7.08 -8.15 -0.10
CA GLU A 82 -8.27 -7.96 0.74
C GLU A 82 -9.52 -8.61 0.14
N ILE A 83 -9.70 -8.50 -1.18
CA ILE A 83 -10.78 -9.17 -1.91
C ILE A 83 -10.69 -10.69 -1.71
N GLU A 84 -9.54 -11.30 -1.96
CA GLU A 84 -9.35 -12.76 -1.82
C GLU A 84 -9.71 -13.26 -0.42
N ARG A 85 -9.31 -12.53 0.63
CA ARG A 85 -9.62 -12.87 2.01
C ARG A 85 -11.11 -12.79 2.30
N LEU A 86 -11.76 -11.74 1.81
CA LEU A 86 -13.21 -11.55 1.99
C LEU A 86 -14.02 -12.57 1.18
N GLU A 87 -13.55 -12.96 0.00
CA GLU A 87 -14.17 -14.03 -0.80
C GLU A 87 -14.02 -15.40 -0.13
N ALA A 88 -12.88 -15.68 0.50
CA ALA A 88 -12.71 -16.88 1.31
C ALA A 88 -13.67 -16.89 2.51
N GLU A 89 -13.75 -15.77 3.26
CA GLU A 89 -14.71 -15.63 4.37
C GLU A 89 -16.16 -15.80 3.87
N ARG A 90 -16.51 -15.18 2.74
CA ARG A 90 -17.83 -15.32 2.11
C ARG A 90 -18.14 -16.79 1.80
N SER A 91 -17.18 -17.52 1.23
CA SER A 91 -17.34 -18.93 0.87
C SER A 91 -17.56 -19.81 2.10
N GLU A 92 -16.81 -19.60 3.18
CA GLU A 92 -16.97 -20.33 4.44
C GLU A 92 -18.36 -20.07 5.07
N LEU A 93 -18.80 -18.81 5.10
CA LEU A 93 -20.10 -18.43 5.63
C LEU A 93 -21.26 -18.99 4.80
N SER A 94 -21.17 -18.94 3.47
CA SER A 94 -22.16 -19.57 2.59
C SER A 94 -22.23 -21.09 2.81
N ALA A 95 -21.10 -21.76 2.96
CA ALA A 95 -21.07 -23.20 3.23
C ALA A 95 -21.69 -23.56 4.60
N LEU A 96 -21.51 -22.71 5.61
CA LEU A 96 -22.15 -22.87 6.92
C LEU A 96 -23.68 -22.77 6.82
N ILE A 97 -24.19 -21.80 6.07
CA ILE A 97 -25.63 -21.61 5.84
C ILE A 97 -26.19 -22.80 5.08
N GLU A 98 -25.57 -23.21 3.97
CA GLU A 98 -25.99 -24.37 3.17
C GLU A 98 -26.04 -25.66 4.01
N ARG A 99 -24.99 -25.91 4.81
CA ARG A 99 -24.96 -27.08 5.71
C ARG A 99 -26.11 -27.04 6.73
N THR A 100 -26.40 -25.87 7.29
CA THR A 100 -27.49 -25.70 8.25
C THR A 100 -28.85 -25.96 7.60
N ILE A 101 -29.06 -25.49 6.37
CA ILE A 101 -30.28 -25.75 5.59
C ILE A 101 -30.42 -27.24 5.27
N LEU A 102 -29.34 -27.92 4.88
CA LEU A 102 -29.38 -29.35 4.57
C LEU A 102 -29.66 -30.23 5.80
N GLU A 103 -29.05 -29.91 6.94
CA GLU A 103 -29.19 -30.73 8.15
C GLU A 103 -30.47 -30.43 8.94
N PHE A 104 -30.95 -29.19 8.92
CA PHE A 104 -32.08 -28.77 9.77
C PHE A 104 -33.15 -27.95 9.04
N GLY A 105 -32.93 -27.49 7.81
CA GLY A 105 -33.81 -26.54 7.11
C GLY A 105 -35.17 -27.10 6.68
N THR A 106 -35.34 -28.43 6.61
CA THR A 106 -36.61 -29.06 6.22
C THR A 106 -37.15 -29.98 7.31
N VAL A 107 -38.47 -30.15 7.33
CA VAL A 107 -39.14 -31.09 8.25
C VAL A 107 -38.61 -32.52 8.03
N GLU A 108 -38.31 -32.90 6.79
CA GLU A 108 -37.76 -34.21 6.45
C GLU A 108 -36.34 -34.40 7.02
N ALA A 109 -35.47 -33.40 6.90
CA ALA A 109 -34.12 -33.44 7.47
C ALA A 109 -34.17 -33.51 9.01
N GLN A 110 -35.01 -32.68 9.62
CA GLN A 110 -35.25 -32.70 11.07
C GLN A 110 -35.78 -34.07 11.54
N LEU A 111 -36.74 -34.64 10.81
CA LEU A 111 -37.32 -35.95 11.12
C LEU A 111 -36.29 -37.08 10.95
N THR A 112 -35.47 -37.01 9.91
CA THR A 112 -34.38 -37.97 9.67
C THR A 112 -33.41 -37.97 10.85
N ARG A 113 -32.95 -36.78 11.26
CA ARG A 113 -32.03 -36.59 12.40
C ARG A 113 -32.63 -37.07 13.73
N ALA A 114 -33.88 -36.72 13.98
CA ALA A 114 -34.60 -37.20 15.16
C ALA A 114 -34.78 -38.73 15.15
N THR A 115 -35.04 -39.32 13.98
CA THR A 115 -35.17 -40.77 13.81
C THR A 115 -33.84 -41.49 14.04
N GLU A 116 -32.73 -40.95 13.56
CA GLU A 116 -31.37 -41.46 13.84
C GLU A 116 -31.11 -41.49 15.34
N VAL A 117 -31.39 -40.39 16.04
CA VAL A 117 -31.22 -40.28 17.50
C VAL A 117 -32.13 -41.26 18.25
N ILE A 118 -33.40 -41.38 17.85
CA ILE A 118 -34.37 -42.30 18.46
C ILE A 118 -33.97 -43.77 18.24
N SER A 119 -33.42 -44.09 17.07
CA SER A 119 -33.04 -45.46 16.69
C SER A 119 -31.71 -45.90 17.29
N ALA A 120 -30.84 -44.95 17.66
CA ALA A 120 -29.56 -45.22 18.31
C ALA A 120 -29.69 -45.44 19.83
N ALA A 121 -30.79 -44.99 20.44
CA ALA A 121 -31.07 -45.16 21.86
C ALA A 121 -31.77 -46.50 22.15
N ASP A 122 -31.57 -47.03 23.37
CA ASP A 122 -32.29 -48.21 23.86
C ASP A 122 -33.82 -48.00 23.82
N ASP A 123 -34.59 -49.10 23.83
CA ASP A 123 -36.05 -49.08 23.70
C ASP A 123 -36.79 -48.36 24.84
N ASP A 124 -36.09 -47.96 25.91
CA ASP A 124 -36.68 -47.14 26.97
C ASP A 124 -36.93 -45.69 26.51
N LEU A 125 -38.09 -45.16 26.88
CA LEU A 125 -38.49 -43.81 26.51
C LEU A 125 -37.65 -42.76 27.25
N SER A 126 -37.22 -43.04 28.48
CA SER A 126 -36.45 -42.09 29.29
C SER A 126 -35.05 -41.88 28.73
N SER A 127 -34.43 -42.93 28.17
CA SER A 127 -33.12 -42.82 27.49
C SER A 127 -33.14 -42.02 26.19
N LYS A 128 -34.33 -41.73 25.63
CA LYS A 128 -34.49 -40.94 24.40
C LYS A 128 -34.62 -39.43 24.64
N ILE A 129 -34.94 -39.01 25.87
CA ILE A 129 -35.23 -37.60 26.18
C ILE A 129 -33.97 -36.74 26.06
N GLU A 130 -32.86 -37.17 26.66
CA GLU A 130 -31.62 -36.37 26.70
C GLU A 130 -31.04 -36.16 25.30
N PRO A 131 -30.86 -37.21 24.46
CA PRO A 131 -30.32 -37.02 23.10
C PRO A 131 -31.20 -36.13 22.20
N LEU A 132 -32.52 -36.17 22.37
CA LEU A 132 -33.43 -35.29 21.64
C LEU A 132 -33.36 -33.83 22.14
N ALA A 133 -33.14 -33.62 23.44
CA ALA A 133 -32.91 -32.30 23.99
C ALA A 133 -31.58 -31.70 23.50
N GLU A 134 -30.52 -32.52 23.44
CA GLU A 134 -29.23 -32.15 22.85
C GLU A 134 -29.38 -31.79 21.37
N LEU A 135 -30.07 -32.63 20.58
CA LEU A 135 -30.33 -32.37 19.17
C LEU A 135 -31.06 -31.04 18.94
N ARG A 136 -32.08 -30.75 19.75
CA ARG A 136 -32.81 -29.47 19.69
C ARG A 136 -31.91 -28.28 20.02
N ASN A 137 -31.05 -28.41 21.04
CA ASN A 137 -30.13 -27.33 21.42
C ASN A 137 -29.06 -27.11 20.33
N GLU A 138 -28.56 -28.18 19.73
CA GLU A 138 -27.64 -28.13 18.58
C GLU A 138 -28.30 -27.43 17.39
N GLN A 139 -29.54 -27.79 17.06
CA GLN A 139 -30.31 -27.13 16.01
C GLN A 139 -30.45 -25.62 16.26
N ALA A 140 -30.82 -25.21 17.47
CA ALA A 140 -30.96 -23.80 17.84
C ALA A 140 -29.63 -23.04 17.70
N PHE A 141 -28.52 -23.64 18.16
CA PHE A 141 -27.19 -23.06 18.02
C PHE A 141 -26.78 -22.88 16.56
N ARG A 142 -27.04 -23.88 15.71
CA ARG A 142 -26.70 -23.83 14.28
C ARG A 142 -27.50 -22.79 13.53
N TYR A 143 -28.79 -22.61 13.83
CA TYR A 143 -29.57 -21.52 13.27
C TYR A 143 -29.03 -20.16 13.67
N GLU A 144 -28.70 -19.96 14.95
CA GLU A 144 -28.13 -18.70 15.42
C GLU A 144 -26.76 -18.41 14.76
N ALA A 145 -25.95 -19.45 14.51
CA ALA A 145 -24.71 -19.31 13.74
C ALA A 145 -24.98 -18.96 12.26
N SER A 146 -25.99 -19.57 11.64
CA SER A 146 -26.40 -19.29 10.25
C SER A 146 -26.99 -17.88 10.09
N GLU A 147 -27.72 -17.37 11.07
CA GLU A 147 -28.25 -16.00 11.04
C GLU A 147 -27.12 -14.97 11.11
N ARG A 148 -26.19 -15.14 12.05
CA ARG A 148 -24.98 -14.29 12.13
C ARG A 148 -24.14 -14.36 10.86
N ALA A 149 -24.07 -15.54 10.22
CA ALA A 149 -23.39 -15.69 8.94
C ALA A 149 -24.09 -14.90 7.83
N GLY A 150 -25.43 -14.92 7.79
CA GLY A 150 -26.22 -14.08 6.87
C GLY A 150 -25.96 -12.58 7.07
N GLU A 151 -26.03 -12.10 8.31
CA GLU A 151 -25.73 -10.71 8.64
C GLU A 151 -24.30 -10.30 8.24
N ARG A 152 -23.33 -11.20 8.40
CA ARG A 152 -21.95 -10.96 8.00
C ARG A 152 -21.80 -10.93 6.48
N LEU A 153 -22.51 -11.78 5.74
CA LEU A 153 -22.54 -11.76 4.28
C LEU A 153 -23.10 -10.45 3.73
N ASP A 154 -24.12 -9.88 4.38
CA ASP A 154 -24.71 -8.59 4.00
C ASP A 154 -23.72 -7.42 4.11
N VAL A 155 -22.70 -7.53 4.98
CA VAL A 155 -21.62 -6.54 5.13
C VAL A 155 -20.48 -6.81 4.15
N ILE A 156 -20.11 -8.08 3.95
CA ILE A 156 -18.97 -8.47 3.10
C ILE A 156 -19.27 -8.24 1.62
N ALA A 157 -20.47 -8.57 1.14
CA ALA A 157 -20.83 -8.45 -0.27
C ALA A 157 -20.63 -7.03 -0.85
N PRO A 158 -21.14 -5.95 -0.24
CA PRO A 158 -20.90 -4.60 -0.75
C PRO A 158 -19.44 -4.17 -0.61
N ARG A 159 -18.71 -4.66 0.42
CA ARG A 159 -17.28 -4.36 0.58
C ARG A 159 -16.45 -4.98 -0.54
N ILE A 160 -16.71 -6.24 -0.90
CA ILE A 160 -16.07 -6.90 -2.04
C ILE A 160 -16.34 -6.08 -3.31
N SER A 161 -17.61 -5.74 -3.60
CA SER A 161 -17.97 -4.95 -4.78
C SER A 161 -17.17 -3.64 -4.85
N HIS A 162 -17.13 -2.88 -3.77
CA HIS A 162 -16.39 -1.62 -3.72
C HIS A 162 -14.87 -1.81 -3.92
N LEU A 163 -14.29 -2.86 -3.35
CA LEU A 163 -12.87 -3.16 -3.54
C LEU A 163 -12.58 -3.62 -4.97
N THR A 164 -13.47 -4.37 -5.60
CA THR A 164 -13.38 -4.75 -7.01
C THR A 164 -13.38 -3.51 -7.90
N ASP A 165 -14.32 -2.59 -7.69
CA ASP A 165 -14.36 -1.30 -8.42
C ASP A 165 -13.04 -0.53 -8.23
N ARG A 166 -12.51 -0.48 -7.01
CA ARG A 166 -11.22 0.16 -6.72
C ARG A 166 -10.05 -0.55 -7.41
N SER A 167 -10.04 -1.88 -7.49
CA SER A 167 -9.00 -2.64 -8.21
C SER A 167 -9.04 -2.37 -9.71
N GLU A 168 -10.24 -2.21 -10.29
CA GLU A 168 -10.43 -1.82 -11.69
C GLU A 168 -9.93 -0.40 -11.96
N ASP A 169 -10.25 0.55 -11.07
CA ASP A 169 -9.74 1.93 -11.14
C ASP A 169 -8.22 1.98 -11.06
N LEU A 170 -7.62 1.26 -10.09
CA LEU A 170 -6.17 1.16 -9.96
C LEU A 170 -5.55 0.53 -11.22
N SER A 171 -6.19 -0.48 -11.81
CA SER A 171 -5.74 -1.08 -13.07
C SER A 171 -5.80 -0.10 -14.25
N ALA A 172 -6.79 0.80 -14.29
CA ALA A 172 -6.86 1.86 -15.29
C ALA A 172 -5.78 2.93 -15.07
N ASN A 173 -5.50 3.29 -13.81
CA ASN A 173 -4.45 4.23 -13.45
C ASN A 173 -3.06 3.69 -13.76
N ILE A 174 -2.77 2.44 -13.43
CA ILE A 174 -1.51 1.75 -13.77
C ILE A 174 -1.29 1.80 -15.28
N ARG A 175 -2.28 1.40 -16.09
CA ARG A 175 -2.17 1.46 -17.56
C ARG A 175 -1.93 2.87 -18.09
N THR A 176 -2.42 3.89 -17.39
CA THR A 176 -2.20 5.29 -17.76
C THR A 176 -0.80 5.75 -17.41
N ALA A 177 -0.32 5.41 -16.22
CA ALA A 177 1.04 5.69 -15.77
C ALA A 177 2.10 4.94 -16.60
N GLU A 178 1.88 3.68 -16.94
CA GLU A 178 2.77 2.88 -17.81
C GLU A 178 2.91 3.49 -19.20
N ARG A 179 1.82 4.04 -19.77
CA ARG A 179 1.89 4.74 -21.06
C ARG A 179 2.69 6.03 -20.94
N ALA A 180 2.45 6.81 -19.90
CA ALA A 180 3.21 8.03 -19.64
C ALA A 180 4.69 7.73 -19.44
N LEU A 181 5.02 6.61 -18.78
CA LEU A 181 6.38 6.13 -18.62
C LEU A 181 7.05 5.81 -19.96
N GLN A 182 6.38 5.06 -20.84
CA GLN A 182 6.90 4.75 -22.17
C GLN A 182 7.17 6.02 -22.98
N GLU A 183 6.26 6.98 -22.95
CA GLU A 183 6.44 8.26 -23.62
C GLU A 183 7.60 9.07 -23.00
N ALA A 184 7.76 9.05 -21.68
CA ALA A 184 8.87 9.72 -20.99
C ALA A 184 10.22 9.08 -21.36
N GLU A 185 10.32 7.75 -21.36
CA GLU A 185 11.50 7.03 -21.81
C GLU A 185 11.85 7.32 -23.28
N GLU A 186 10.84 7.42 -24.15
CA GLU A 186 11.05 7.77 -25.57
C GLU A 186 11.59 9.20 -25.71
N ARG A 187 11.01 10.17 -25.00
CA ARG A 187 11.52 11.56 -24.96
C ARG A 187 12.96 11.61 -24.46
N GLU A 188 13.31 10.82 -23.45
CA GLU A 188 14.68 10.71 -22.93
C GLU A 188 15.64 10.12 -23.98
N ARG A 189 15.24 9.05 -24.68
CA ARG A 189 16.02 8.44 -25.78
C ARG A 189 16.24 9.44 -26.93
N GLU A 190 15.21 10.15 -27.35
CA GLU A 190 15.31 11.18 -28.40
C GLU A 190 16.26 12.33 -28.01
N ARG A 191 16.22 12.78 -26.75
CA ARG A 191 17.18 13.78 -26.21
C ARG A 191 18.62 13.26 -26.25
N GLN A 192 18.83 11.97 -25.94
CA GLN A 192 20.16 11.35 -26.02
C GLN A 192 20.64 11.19 -27.47
N GLU A 193 19.76 10.82 -28.41
CA GLU A 193 20.11 10.71 -29.83
C GLU A 193 20.41 12.07 -30.49
N THR A 194 19.64 13.11 -30.16
CA THR A 194 19.88 14.47 -30.65
C THR A 194 21.16 15.08 -30.07
N SER A 195 21.46 14.83 -28.79
CA SER A 195 22.75 15.18 -28.16
C SER A 195 23.91 14.44 -28.85
N SER A 196 23.73 13.15 -29.16
CA SER A 196 24.73 12.34 -29.87
C SER A 196 24.97 12.80 -31.31
N ARG A 197 23.91 13.16 -32.07
CA ARG A 197 24.06 13.71 -33.44
C ARG A 197 24.70 15.10 -33.45
N SER A 198 24.43 15.93 -32.44
CA SER A 198 25.10 17.22 -32.25
C SER A 198 26.59 17.05 -31.89
N SER A 199 26.95 15.95 -31.21
CA SER A 199 28.35 15.60 -30.94
C SER A 199 29.11 15.04 -32.15
N THR A 200 28.43 14.43 -33.13
CA THR A 200 29.06 13.95 -34.39
C THR A 200 29.31 15.03 -35.45
N THR A 201 28.65 16.19 -35.37
CA THR A 201 28.98 17.36 -36.21
C THR A 201 29.97 18.32 -35.54
N ALA A 202 30.39 18.03 -34.29
CA ALA A 202 31.46 18.72 -33.59
C ALA A 202 32.78 17.92 -33.63
N VAL A 203 33.09 17.29 -34.77
CA VAL A 203 34.47 16.89 -35.11
C VAL A 203 35.11 17.99 -35.94
N GLU A 204 35.27 19.16 -35.33
CA GLU A 204 36.25 20.21 -35.71
C GLU A 204 36.16 21.36 -34.70
N SER A 205 36.74 21.17 -33.52
CA SER A 205 37.54 22.17 -32.82
C SER A 205 37.94 21.59 -31.46
N GLY A 206 39.24 21.50 -31.19
CA GLY A 206 39.78 20.88 -29.98
C GLY A 206 39.16 21.46 -28.71
N ARG A 207 38.54 20.59 -27.91
CA ARG A 207 37.84 20.99 -26.67
C ARG A 207 38.70 20.66 -25.45
N ALA A 208 39.01 21.70 -24.68
CA ALA A 208 39.72 21.63 -23.42
C ALA A 208 38.88 20.92 -22.33
N PRO A 209 39.51 20.29 -21.33
CA PRO A 209 38.81 19.64 -20.23
C PRO A 209 37.94 20.64 -19.46
N ALA A 210 36.86 20.17 -18.83
CA ALA A 210 36.05 20.96 -17.92
C ALA A 210 36.94 21.58 -16.83
N SER A 211 37.12 22.90 -16.85
CA SER A 211 37.92 23.55 -15.82
C SER A 211 37.14 23.49 -14.51
N ALA A 212 37.71 22.89 -13.46
CA ALA A 212 37.15 22.84 -12.11
C ALA A 212 36.59 24.18 -11.62
N ASP A 213 37.23 25.29 -12.00
CA ASP A 213 36.81 26.65 -11.68
C ASP A 213 35.42 27.02 -12.23
N SER A 214 35.03 26.47 -13.39
CA SER A 214 33.71 26.71 -13.99
C SER A 214 32.61 25.99 -13.22
N VAL A 215 32.85 24.75 -12.80
CA VAL A 215 31.89 23.95 -12.01
C VAL A 215 31.68 24.60 -10.64
N VAL A 216 32.77 24.97 -9.98
CA VAL A 216 32.73 25.60 -8.65
C VAL A 216 32.10 26.99 -8.74
N GLY A 217 32.49 27.80 -9.73
CA GLY A 217 31.91 29.13 -9.95
C GLY A 217 30.41 29.08 -10.15
N PHE A 218 29.93 28.15 -10.99
CA PHE A 218 28.50 27.95 -11.18
C PHE A 218 27.78 27.59 -9.87
N ALA A 219 28.36 26.68 -9.06
CA ALA A 219 27.76 26.26 -7.80
C ALA A 219 27.65 27.43 -6.81
N TYR A 220 28.64 28.31 -6.76
CA TYR A 220 28.58 29.54 -5.95
C TYR A 220 27.43 30.46 -6.38
N ASP A 221 27.23 30.64 -7.68
CA ASP A 221 26.15 31.47 -8.22
C ASP A 221 24.74 30.95 -7.89
N GLN A 222 24.62 29.69 -7.46
CA GLN A 222 23.34 29.11 -7.07
C GLN A 222 23.02 29.24 -5.58
N ILE A 223 23.97 29.67 -4.74
CA ILE A 223 23.74 29.81 -3.29
C ILE A 223 22.53 30.71 -3.01
N GLY A 224 21.65 30.25 -2.13
CA GLY A 224 20.41 30.94 -1.77
C GLY A 224 19.20 30.55 -2.62
N LYS A 225 19.37 29.84 -3.76
CA LYS A 225 18.24 29.32 -4.53
C LYS A 225 17.53 28.20 -3.77
N PRO A 226 16.19 28.08 -3.88
CA PRO A 226 15.43 27.07 -3.17
C PRO A 226 15.81 25.65 -3.60
N TYR A 227 15.72 24.72 -2.66
CA TYR A 227 15.69 23.30 -2.99
C TYR A 227 14.39 22.96 -3.72
N GLY A 228 14.49 22.23 -4.82
CA GLY A 228 13.34 21.63 -5.49
C GLY A 228 13.64 20.20 -5.89
N SER A 229 12.88 19.24 -5.36
CA SER A 229 13.02 17.83 -5.75
C SER A 229 12.82 17.70 -7.26
N GLY A 230 13.69 16.97 -7.95
CA GLY A 230 13.60 16.82 -9.41
C GLY A 230 14.18 18.02 -10.20
N MET A 231 14.55 19.13 -9.54
CA MET A 231 14.96 20.35 -10.25
C MET A 231 16.45 20.40 -10.61
N THR A 232 16.74 20.90 -11.81
CA THR A 232 18.11 21.10 -12.37
C THR A 232 18.35 22.58 -12.76
N GLY A 233 17.60 23.50 -12.16
CA GLY A 233 17.69 24.94 -12.42
C GLY A 233 16.74 25.47 -13.51
N PRO A 234 16.80 26.78 -13.80
CA PRO A 234 17.64 27.76 -13.12
C PRO A 234 17.05 28.25 -11.79
N ASP A 235 15.76 28.03 -11.52
CA ASP A 235 15.07 28.67 -10.38
C ASP A 235 15.19 27.88 -9.07
N ALA A 236 15.38 26.55 -9.15
CA ALA A 236 15.55 25.66 -8.01
C ALA A 236 16.46 24.48 -8.38
N TYR A 237 17.07 23.83 -7.38
CA TYR A 237 17.92 22.66 -7.60
C TYR A 237 17.68 21.59 -6.52
N ASP A 238 17.78 20.30 -6.88
CA ASP A 238 18.11 19.26 -5.91
C ASP A 238 19.61 18.94 -5.91
N CYS A 239 20.03 18.02 -5.04
CA CYS A 239 21.43 17.70 -4.82
C CYS A 239 22.16 17.31 -6.12
N SER A 240 21.60 16.36 -6.85
CA SER A 240 22.16 15.84 -8.10
C SER A 240 21.89 16.73 -9.31
N GLY A 241 20.79 17.48 -9.33
CA GLY A 241 20.46 18.48 -10.34
C GLY A 241 21.42 19.67 -10.30
N LEU A 242 21.87 20.09 -9.12
CA LEU A 242 22.92 21.11 -9.01
C LEU A 242 24.23 20.64 -9.67
N VAL A 243 24.61 19.37 -9.47
CA VAL A 243 25.80 18.76 -10.08
C VAL A 243 25.67 18.69 -11.61
N VAL A 244 24.53 18.20 -12.12
CA VAL A 244 24.25 18.16 -13.57
C VAL A 244 24.38 19.56 -14.18
N ALA A 245 23.75 20.56 -13.55
CA ALA A 245 23.79 21.93 -14.04
C ALA A 245 25.23 22.50 -14.04
N ALA A 246 26.00 22.29 -12.97
CA ALA A 246 27.37 22.78 -12.86
C ALA A 246 28.31 22.18 -13.92
N PHE A 247 28.23 20.88 -14.15
CA PHE A 247 29.08 20.20 -15.14
C PHE A 247 28.64 20.44 -16.59
N SER A 248 27.35 20.69 -16.82
CA SER A 248 26.85 21.02 -18.16
C SER A 248 27.42 22.33 -18.71
N GLN A 249 27.77 23.30 -17.85
CA GLN A 249 28.44 24.54 -18.26
C GLN A 249 29.80 24.29 -18.93
N SER A 250 30.47 23.21 -18.52
CA SER A 250 31.72 22.77 -19.11
C SER A 250 31.54 21.73 -20.22
N GLY A 251 30.30 21.44 -20.61
CA GLY A 251 29.97 20.44 -21.63
C GLY A 251 30.05 18.99 -21.18
N VAL A 252 30.14 18.74 -19.86
CA VAL A 252 30.15 17.39 -19.30
C VAL A 252 28.73 17.01 -18.91
N GLN A 253 28.23 15.94 -19.52
CA GLN A 253 26.91 15.39 -19.23
C GLN A 253 27.06 14.32 -18.14
N LEU A 254 26.37 14.54 -17.02
CA LEU A 254 26.28 13.58 -15.92
C LEU A 254 24.86 13.01 -15.84
N PRO A 255 24.71 11.76 -15.40
CA PRO A 255 23.40 11.19 -15.18
C PRO A 255 22.65 11.93 -14.05
N ARG A 256 21.32 11.81 -14.07
CA ARG A 256 20.43 12.64 -13.26
C ARG A 256 20.52 12.38 -11.75
N THR A 257 20.76 11.13 -11.35
CA THR A 257 20.69 10.70 -9.95
C THR A 257 22.08 10.56 -9.33
N SER A 258 22.19 10.78 -8.02
CA SER A 258 23.45 10.63 -7.28
C SER A 258 24.04 9.22 -7.40
N GLN A 259 23.21 8.16 -7.40
CA GLN A 259 23.68 6.79 -7.54
C GLN A 259 24.32 6.54 -8.91
N SER A 260 23.73 7.06 -9.98
CA SER A 260 24.30 6.94 -11.32
C SER A 260 25.55 7.82 -11.47
N GLN A 261 25.57 9.01 -10.88
CA GLN A 261 26.77 9.86 -10.85
C GLN A 261 27.93 9.17 -10.14
N TRP A 262 27.66 8.46 -9.03
CA TRP A 262 28.66 7.66 -8.34
C TRP A 262 29.25 6.55 -9.22
N ALA A 263 28.42 5.91 -10.06
CA ALA A 263 28.85 4.84 -10.97
C ALA A 263 29.72 5.37 -12.14
N GLU A 264 29.41 6.57 -12.66
CA GLU A 264 30.10 7.18 -13.81
C GLU A 264 31.38 7.95 -13.42
N THR A 265 31.70 8.03 -12.14
CA THR A 265 32.83 8.84 -11.63
C THR A 265 33.93 7.99 -11.00
N ALA A 266 35.17 8.49 -11.08
CA ALA A 266 36.34 7.80 -10.55
C ALA A 266 36.47 8.02 -9.04
N PRO A 267 36.80 7.01 -8.23
CA PRO A 267 37.05 7.20 -6.80
C PRO A 267 38.27 8.08 -6.55
N VAL A 268 38.20 8.93 -5.53
CA VAL A 268 39.28 9.82 -5.09
C VAL A 268 39.48 9.67 -3.57
N GLY A 269 40.73 9.68 -3.11
CA GLY A 269 41.03 9.70 -1.68
C GLY A 269 40.73 11.07 -1.06
N ARG A 270 40.34 11.11 0.22
CA ARG A 270 40.05 12.39 0.92
C ARG A 270 41.21 13.39 0.84
N SER A 271 42.45 12.90 0.90
CA SER A 271 43.68 13.72 0.79
C SER A 271 43.96 14.25 -0.61
N GLU A 272 43.26 13.72 -1.62
CA GLU A 272 43.43 14.06 -3.05
C GLU A 272 42.26 14.90 -3.58
N LEU A 273 41.32 15.28 -2.70
CA LEU A 273 40.19 16.12 -3.03
C LEU A 273 40.65 17.46 -3.59
N ALA A 274 40.14 17.79 -4.78
CA ALA A 274 40.34 19.06 -5.45
C ALA A 274 38.97 19.71 -5.71
N PRO A 275 38.87 21.06 -5.66
CA PRO A 275 37.62 21.74 -6.00
C PRO A 275 37.02 21.22 -7.31
N GLY A 276 35.71 21.02 -7.32
CA GLY A 276 34.97 20.36 -8.41
C GLY A 276 34.77 18.86 -8.21
N ASP A 277 35.47 18.20 -7.28
CA ASP A 277 35.18 16.81 -6.91
C ASP A 277 33.79 16.68 -6.26
N LEU A 278 33.23 15.48 -6.31
CA LEU A 278 31.92 15.17 -5.76
C LEU A 278 32.05 14.42 -4.43
N VAL A 279 31.25 14.83 -3.46
CA VAL A 279 31.14 14.19 -2.14
C VAL A 279 29.78 13.52 -2.04
N PHE A 280 29.77 12.21 -1.87
CA PHE A 280 28.54 11.41 -1.74
C PHE A 280 28.31 11.04 -0.28
N SER A 281 27.04 11.05 0.13
CA SER A 281 26.64 10.82 1.53
C SER A 281 25.22 10.23 1.62
N HIS A 282 24.85 9.79 2.83
CA HIS A 282 23.53 9.23 3.14
C HIS A 282 23.19 7.96 2.33
N GLY A 283 24.14 7.03 2.19
CA GLY A 283 23.92 5.79 1.43
C GLY A 283 23.74 6.07 -0.07
N LEU A 284 24.52 7.02 -0.61
CA LEU A 284 24.42 7.56 -1.97
C LEU A 284 23.12 8.31 -2.28
N GLY A 285 22.30 8.63 -1.28
CA GLY A 285 21.08 9.41 -1.45
C GLY A 285 21.31 10.92 -1.60
N HIS A 286 22.54 11.40 -1.38
CA HIS A 286 22.89 12.82 -1.48
C HIS A 286 24.27 13.03 -2.11
N VAL A 287 24.42 14.08 -2.91
CA VAL A 287 25.68 14.49 -3.54
C VAL A 287 25.93 16.00 -3.36
N ALA A 288 27.20 16.38 -3.25
CA ALA A 288 27.64 17.76 -3.07
C ALA A 288 28.90 18.05 -3.90
N ILE A 289 29.11 19.30 -4.30
CA ILE A 289 30.31 19.75 -5.02
C ILE A 289 31.34 20.25 -4.01
N TYR A 290 32.52 19.65 -4.00
CA TYR A 290 33.64 20.09 -3.18
C TYR A 290 34.20 21.41 -3.68
N ILE A 291 34.43 22.35 -2.77
CA ILE A 291 34.89 23.72 -3.09
C ILE A 291 36.24 24.07 -2.45
N GLY A 292 36.93 23.09 -1.86
CA GLY A 292 38.16 23.30 -1.10
C GLY A 292 37.91 23.45 0.40
N GLU A 293 39.00 23.51 1.17
CA GLU A 293 38.98 23.80 2.61
C GLU A 293 37.98 22.98 3.45
N ASN A 294 37.78 21.69 3.09
CA ASN A 294 36.84 20.79 3.76
C ASN A 294 35.37 21.28 3.71
N GLN A 295 35.02 22.06 2.68
CA GLN A 295 33.70 22.60 2.41
C GLN A 295 33.10 22.05 1.11
N VAL A 296 31.78 21.97 1.06
CA VAL A 296 31.00 21.63 -0.13
C VAL A 296 29.88 22.64 -0.36
N ILE A 297 29.39 22.75 -1.58
CA ILE A 297 28.10 23.37 -1.91
C ILE A 297 27.09 22.26 -2.25
N HIS A 298 25.88 22.36 -1.70
CA HIS A 298 24.82 21.39 -1.94
C HIS A 298 23.41 21.99 -1.86
N ALA A 299 22.44 21.27 -2.41
CA ALA A 299 21.01 21.49 -2.18
C ALA A 299 20.47 20.31 -1.37
N THR A 300 20.12 20.52 -0.09
CA THR A 300 19.93 19.44 0.88
C THR A 300 18.56 18.80 0.88
N LYS A 301 17.49 19.59 1.05
CA LYS A 301 16.15 19.07 1.31
C LYS A 301 15.07 20.14 1.10
N PRO A 302 13.79 19.74 0.95
CA PRO A 302 12.68 20.67 0.86
C PRO A 302 12.65 21.70 2.00
N GLY A 303 12.34 22.94 1.66
CA GLY A 303 12.31 24.07 2.60
C GLY A 303 13.68 24.67 2.95
N ASP A 304 14.75 24.17 2.33
CA ASP A 304 16.12 24.68 2.47
C ASP A 304 16.58 25.37 1.17
N THR A 305 17.76 25.98 1.18
CA THR A 305 18.38 26.59 0.01
C THR A 305 19.73 25.96 -0.31
N VAL A 306 20.22 26.19 -1.52
CA VAL A 306 21.61 25.89 -1.90
C VAL A 306 22.54 26.64 -0.97
N LYS A 307 23.47 25.95 -0.33
CA LYS A 307 24.36 26.53 0.69
C LYS A 307 25.67 25.77 0.80
N THR A 308 26.59 26.33 1.58
CA THR A 308 27.83 25.66 1.97
C THR A 308 27.65 24.81 3.22
N ALA A 309 28.41 23.72 3.31
CA ALA A 309 28.50 22.90 4.51
C ALA A 309 29.91 22.31 4.65
N SER A 310 30.32 22.00 5.88
CA SER A 310 31.53 21.21 6.12
C SER A 310 31.29 19.75 5.79
N ILE A 311 32.27 19.09 5.15
CA ILE A 311 32.27 17.64 4.91
C ILE A 311 32.08 16.86 6.22
N ASP A 312 32.62 17.35 7.34
CA ASP A 312 32.56 16.66 8.64
C ASP A 312 31.14 16.62 9.25
N HIS A 313 30.19 17.36 8.67
CA HIS A 313 28.78 17.30 9.07
C HIS A 313 27.95 16.35 8.20
N LEU A 314 28.56 15.69 7.20
CA LEU A 314 27.90 14.75 6.32
C LEU A 314 28.29 13.31 6.69
N PRO A 315 27.34 12.35 6.69
CA PRO A 315 27.66 10.93 6.75
C PRO A 315 28.18 10.48 5.38
N VAL A 316 29.47 10.72 5.13
CA VAL A 316 30.12 10.51 3.83
C VAL A 316 30.26 9.03 3.50
N ASP A 317 29.84 8.65 2.30
CA ASP A 317 30.05 7.32 1.71
C ASP A 317 31.35 7.27 0.88
N GLY A 318 31.72 8.40 0.26
CA GLY A 318 33.02 8.55 -0.40
C GLY A 318 33.11 9.75 -1.33
N TYR A 319 34.26 9.86 -2.00
CA TYR A 319 34.60 10.97 -2.87
C TYR A 319 34.86 10.50 -4.29
N ARG A 320 34.43 11.30 -5.27
CA ARG A 320 34.53 10.95 -6.68
C ARG A 320 34.96 12.13 -7.53
N ARG A 321 35.64 11.86 -8.63
CA ARG A 321 36.01 12.84 -9.66
C ARG A 321 35.42 12.44 -11.00
N VAL A 322 34.85 13.43 -11.68
CA VAL A 322 34.30 13.26 -13.02
C VAL A 322 35.43 13.07 -14.02
N ARG A 323 35.36 12.02 -14.85
CA ARG A 323 36.33 11.74 -15.90
C ARG A 323 36.04 12.68 -17.07
N THR A 324 36.97 13.58 -17.38
CA THR A 324 36.96 14.45 -18.57
C THR A 324 37.75 13.84 -19.70
#